data_AF-A0A7Y3BCZ7-F1
#
_entry.id   AF-A0A7Y3BCZ7-F1
#
_cell.length_a   1.000
_cell.length_b   1.000
_cell.length_c   1.000
_cell.angle_alpha   90.00
_cell.angle_beta   90.00
_cell.angle_gamma   90.00
#
_symmetry.space_group_name_H-M   'P 1'
#
loop_
_entity.id
_entity.type
_entity.pdbx_description
1 polymer ?
#
loop_
_entity_poly.entity_id
_entity_poly.type
_entity_poly.pdbx_seq_one_letter_code
_entity_poly.pdbx_strand_id
1 'polypeptide(L)'
;DIWSNEEGFDAAIATTGVTGICGSGIIEAVAEMRIAGLVDPSGLIGSAEQTGTPRAISEGRTHAYTIYDGTADGGPLITVTQGDIRAIQLAKSALYAGARLLMDELETDTVDRIVLAGAFGAHISPKHAMVLGMIPDCTLETVTSAGNAAGTGARIALCDITARARIEEEVHRIQKVETAIEPKFQEHFVAANAIPHATAPFPHLTSVVKLPQVSFNTKGQEDGGRRRRRRG
;
A
#
# COMPACT_ATOMS: atom_id res chain seq x y z
N ASP A 1 11.15 -14.62 -11.84
CA ASP A 1 11.10 -13.15 -11.85
C ASP A 1 12.50 -12.61 -11.90
N ILE A 2 12.79 -11.75 -12.87
CA ILE A 2 14.09 -11.07 -13.04
C ILE A 2 13.85 -9.60 -12.71
N TRP A 3 14.66 -9.02 -11.84
CA TRP A 3 14.57 -7.61 -11.50
C TRP A 3 15.23 -6.72 -12.56
N SER A 4 14.80 -5.46 -12.67
CA SER A 4 15.35 -4.51 -13.66
C SER A 4 16.84 -4.20 -13.49
N ASN A 5 17.44 -4.58 -12.37
CA ASN A 5 18.86 -4.46 -12.08
C ASN A 5 19.62 -5.79 -12.19
N GLU A 6 18.96 -6.88 -12.58
CA GLU A 6 19.57 -8.20 -12.76
C GLU A 6 19.98 -8.44 -14.21
N GLU A 7 21.04 -9.24 -14.39
CA GLU A 7 21.51 -9.64 -15.72
C GLU A 7 20.43 -10.45 -16.45
N GLY A 8 20.20 -10.12 -17.73
CA GLY A 8 19.19 -10.78 -18.56
C GLY A 8 17.80 -10.13 -18.53
N PHE A 9 17.60 -9.04 -17.76
CA PHE A 9 16.33 -8.29 -17.78
C PHE A 9 15.99 -7.79 -19.19
N ASP A 10 16.94 -7.14 -19.88
CA ASP A 10 16.72 -6.60 -21.23
C ASP A 10 16.34 -7.70 -22.23
N ALA A 11 16.95 -8.89 -22.11
CA ALA A 11 16.60 -10.04 -22.92
C ALA A 11 15.19 -10.57 -22.60
N ALA A 12 14.80 -10.56 -21.32
CA ALA A 12 13.49 -10.99 -20.87
C ALA A 12 12.36 -10.08 -21.35
N ILE A 13 12.63 -8.77 -21.50
CA ILE A 13 11.64 -7.81 -22.00
C ILE A 13 11.72 -7.57 -23.52
N ALA A 14 12.69 -8.13 -24.23
CA ALA A 14 12.94 -7.83 -25.65
C ALA A 14 11.74 -8.10 -26.58
N THR A 15 10.86 -9.04 -26.24
CA THR A 15 9.71 -9.40 -27.08
C THR A 15 8.45 -8.59 -26.77
N THR A 16 8.14 -8.36 -25.50
CA THR A 16 6.90 -7.70 -25.06
C THR A 16 7.08 -6.23 -24.69
N GLY A 17 8.30 -5.82 -24.37
CA GLY A 17 8.63 -4.54 -23.77
C GLY A 17 8.05 -4.38 -22.36
N VAL A 18 8.30 -3.20 -21.78
CA VAL A 18 7.63 -2.74 -20.55
C VAL A 18 6.56 -1.74 -20.97
N THR A 19 5.29 -2.04 -20.68
CA THR A 19 4.14 -1.25 -21.17
C THR A 19 3.32 -0.59 -20.06
N GLY A 20 3.54 -0.96 -18.80
CA GLY A 20 2.84 -0.39 -17.65
C GLY A 20 3.19 -1.09 -16.35
N ILE A 21 2.40 -0.80 -15.31
CA ILE A 21 2.55 -1.35 -13.96
C ILE A 21 1.28 -2.17 -13.66
N CYS A 22 1.45 -3.43 -13.24
CA CYS A 22 0.32 -4.26 -12.81
C CYS A 22 -0.15 -3.88 -11.39
N GLY A 23 -1.31 -4.40 -10.97
CA GLY A 23 -1.91 -4.08 -9.67
C GLY A 23 -1.02 -4.39 -8.45
N SER A 24 -0.31 -5.53 -8.46
CA SER A 24 0.69 -5.84 -7.42
C SER A 24 1.93 -4.96 -7.56
N GLY A 25 2.37 -4.68 -8.80
CA GLY A 25 3.53 -3.84 -9.09
C GLY A 25 3.40 -2.42 -8.55
N ILE A 26 2.21 -1.80 -8.62
CA ILE A 26 2.03 -0.44 -8.08
C ILE A 26 2.06 -0.44 -6.54
N ILE A 27 1.51 -1.48 -5.91
CA ILE A 27 1.57 -1.65 -4.45
C ILE A 27 3.02 -1.78 -3.98
N GLU A 28 3.80 -2.64 -4.65
CA GLU A 28 5.22 -2.81 -4.32
C GLU A 28 6.04 -1.55 -4.62
N ALA A 29 5.79 -0.88 -5.75
CA ALA A 29 6.49 0.36 -6.11
C ALA A 29 6.26 1.45 -5.06
N VAL A 30 5.02 1.69 -4.65
CA VAL A 30 4.71 2.72 -3.64
C VAL A 30 5.27 2.35 -2.27
N ALA A 31 5.23 1.07 -1.90
CA ALA A 31 5.81 0.58 -0.67
C ALA A 31 7.34 0.74 -0.65
N GLU A 32 8.03 0.37 -1.73
CA GLU A 32 9.47 0.54 -1.85
C GLU A 32 9.87 2.04 -1.95
N MET A 33 9.06 2.89 -2.59
CA MET A 33 9.24 4.34 -2.55
C MET A 33 9.15 4.89 -1.12
N ARG A 34 8.23 4.36 -0.29
CA ARG A 34 8.14 4.72 1.13
C ARG A 34 9.35 4.22 1.93
N ILE A 35 9.82 3.00 1.68
CA ILE A 35 11.00 2.40 2.32
C ILE A 35 12.28 3.17 1.96
N ALA A 36 12.43 3.56 0.70
CA ALA A 36 13.55 4.33 0.19
C ALA A 36 13.53 5.81 0.63
N GLY A 37 12.45 6.27 1.28
CA GLY A 37 12.30 7.66 1.70
C GLY A 37 12.02 8.63 0.54
N LEU A 38 11.51 8.13 -0.58
CA LEU A 38 11.06 8.94 -1.72
C LEU A 38 9.65 9.49 -1.51
N VAL A 39 8.86 8.79 -0.69
CA VAL A 39 7.51 9.17 -0.26
C VAL A 39 7.50 9.38 1.24
N ASP A 40 6.96 10.52 1.67
CA ASP A 40 6.79 10.81 3.10
C ASP A 40 5.55 10.12 3.70
N PRO A 41 5.38 10.10 5.05
CA PRO A 41 4.22 9.46 5.66
C PRO A 41 2.87 10.03 5.21
N SER A 42 2.81 11.27 4.72
CA SER A 42 1.58 11.88 4.21
C SER A 42 1.25 11.48 2.76
N GLY A 43 2.16 10.76 2.10
CA GLY A 43 2.05 10.34 0.71
C GLY A 43 2.58 11.37 -0.28
N LEU A 44 3.36 12.37 0.13
CA LEU A 44 3.99 13.30 -0.82
C LEU A 44 5.26 12.69 -1.42
N ILE A 45 5.43 12.85 -2.73
CA ILE A 45 6.68 12.52 -3.42
C ILE A 45 7.64 13.72 -3.31
N GLY A 46 8.86 13.47 -2.83
CA GLY A 46 9.89 14.50 -2.72
C GLY A 46 10.50 14.90 -4.07
N SER A 47 11.05 16.11 -4.15
CA SER A 47 11.77 16.57 -5.34
C SER A 47 13.09 15.81 -5.57
N ALA A 48 13.71 16.00 -6.73
CA ALA A 48 15.04 15.44 -7.03
C ALA A 48 16.08 15.85 -5.99
N GLU A 49 16.05 17.10 -5.52
CA GLU A 49 16.97 17.62 -4.49
C GLU A 49 16.67 17.00 -3.11
N GLN A 50 15.40 16.88 -2.75
CA GLN A 50 14.99 16.32 -1.46
C GLN A 50 15.29 14.83 -1.34
N THR A 51 15.16 14.10 -2.45
CA THR A 51 15.33 12.64 -2.51
C THR A 51 16.72 12.21 -2.97
N GLY A 52 17.51 13.13 -3.54
CA GLY A 52 18.84 12.84 -4.08
C GLY A 52 18.84 11.99 -5.35
N THR A 53 17.70 11.88 -6.06
CA THR A 53 17.59 11.07 -7.28
C THR A 53 17.03 11.84 -8.46
N PRO A 54 17.63 11.73 -9.66
CA PRO A 54 17.10 12.37 -10.87
C PRO A 54 15.81 11.71 -11.36
N ARG A 55 15.42 10.55 -10.81
CA ARG A 55 14.16 9.87 -11.17
C ARG A 55 12.92 10.56 -10.60
N ALA A 56 13.07 11.41 -9.59
CA ALA A 56 12.00 12.28 -9.09
C ALA A 56 11.88 13.51 -10.01
N ILE A 57 10.82 13.57 -10.79
CA ILE A 57 10.60 14.62 -11.79
C ILE A 57 9.45 15.54 -11.38
N SER A 58 9.54 16.82 -11.76
CA SER A 58 8.49 17.79 -11.48
C SER A 58 7.24 17.53 -12.32
N GLU A 59 6.07 17.57 -11.69
CA GLU A 59 4.75 17.43 -12.31
C GLU A 59 3.81 18.51 -11.75
N GLY A 60 3.75 19.66 -12.41
CA GLY A 60 2.98 20.81 -11.95
C GLY A 60 3.48 21.33 -10.60
N ARG A 61 2.69 21.16 -9.53
CA ARG A 61 3.04 21.57 -8.15
C ARG A 61 3.55 20.41 -7.28
N THR A 62 3.63 19.22 -7.88
CA THR A 62 3.97 17.96 -7.22
C THR A 62 5.10 17.29 -7.98
N HIS A 63 5.45 16.07 -7.60
CA HIS A 63 6.48 15.28 -8.27
C HIS A 63 5.92 13.91 -8.65
N ALA A 64 6.56 13.30 -9.64
CA ALA A 64 6.35 11.90 -10.01
C ALA A 64 7.70 11.16 -9.93
N TYR A 65 7.66 9.84 -9.80
CA TYR A 65 8.86 9.01 -9.79
C TYR A 65 8.92 8.12 -11.03
N THR A 66 10.04 8.17 -11.75
CA THR A 66 10.25 7.39 -12.98
C THR A 66 10.65 5.96 -12.64
N ILE A 67 9.76 5.01 -12.95
CA ILE A 67 10.00 3.56 -12.82
C ILE A 67 10.81 3.07 -14.02
N TYR A 68 10.34 3.38 -15.23
CA TYR A 68 10.95 2.94 -16.47
C TYR A 68 10.91 4.06 -17.51
N ASP A 69 12.02 4.23 -18.24
CA ASP A 69 12.14 5.20 -19.32
C ASP A 69 12.65 4.48 -20.57
N GLY A 70 11.72 4.17 -21.48
CA GLY A 70 12.02 3.59 -22.78
C GLY A 70 12.03 4.62 -23.91
N THR A 71 11.99 5.92 -23.62
CA THR A 71 11.74 6.96 -24.63
C THR A 71 12.86 7.06 -25.67
N ALA A 72 14.10 6.72 -25.31
CA ALA A 72 15.24 6.67 -26.22
C ALA A 72 15.03 5.70 -27.40
N ASP A 73 14.30 4.60 -27.16
CA ASP A 73 14.01 3.55 -28.14
C ASP A 73 12.58 3.63 -28.68
N GLY A 74 11.89 4.76 -28.48
CA GLY A 74 10.49 4.95 -28.90
C GLY A 74 9.46 4.24 -28.00
N GLY A 75 9.88 3.72 -26.86
CA GLY A 75 9.04 3.12 -25.82
C GLY A 75 8.41 4.15 -24.86
N PRO A 76 7.62 3.67 -23.89
CA PRO A 76 6.91 4.55 -22.96
C PRO A 76 7.81 5.10 -21.84
N LEU A 77 7.39 6.26 -21.29
CA LEU A 77 7.81 6.72 -19.98
C LEU A 77 6.77 6.26 -18.95
N ILE A 78 7.19 5.45 -17.98
CA ILE A 78 6.32 4.90 -16.94
C ILE A 78 6.71 5.50 -15.60
N THR A 79 5.76 6.22 -15.01
CA THR A 79 5.94 6.93 -13.74
C THR A 79 4.90 6.48 -12.71
N VAL A 80 5.24 6.69 -11.44
CA VAL A 80 4.28 6.75 -10.32
C VAL A 80 4.04 8.21 -10.01
N THR A 81 2.81 8.68 -10.25
CA THR A 81 2.43 10.08 -10.05
C THR A 81 1.95 10.33 -8.63
N GLN A 82 1.84 11.60 -8.25
CA GLN A 82 1.22 11.96 -6.99
C GLN A 82 -0.25 11.49 -6.92
N GLY A 83 -0.96 11.47 -8.05
CA GLY A 83 -2.33 10.96 -8.16
C GLY A 83 -2.42 9.47 -7.84
N ASP A 84 -1.47 8.67 -8.33
CA ASP A 84 -1.41 7.24 -8.04
C ASP A 84 -1.22 6.97 -6.54
N ILE A 85 -0.32 7.73 -5.88
CA ILE A 85 -0.16 7.63 -4.42
C ILE A 85 -1.48 7.91 -3.70
N ARG A 86 -2.24 8.93 -4.12
CA ARG A 86 -3.54 9.27 -3.52
C ARG A 86 -4.57 8.16 -3.74
N ALA A 87 -4.59 7.54 -4.92
CA ALA A 87 -5.48 6.41 -5.19
C ALA A 87 -5.15 5.20 -4.30
N ILE A 88 -3.86 4.88 -4.14
CA ILE A 88 -3.42 3.82 -3.22
C ILE A 88 -3.78 4.15 -1.77
N GLN A 89 -3.57 5.39 -1.32
CA GLN A 89 -3.97 5.83 0.02
C GLN A 89 -5.47 5.65 0.26
N LEU A 90 -6.32 6.01 -0.71
CA LEU A 90 -7.77 5.83 -0.58
C LEU A 90 -8.13 4.34 -0.43
N ALA A 91 -7.57 3.49 -1.30
CA ALA A 91 -7.85 2.05 -1.30
C ALA A 91 -7.36 1.37 -0.01
N LYS A 92 -6.12 1.65 0.41
CA LYS A 92 -5.54 1.04 1.60
C LYS A 92 -6.20 1.54 2.89
N SER A 93 -6.62 2.81 2.94
CA SER A 93 -7.36 3.36 4.08
C SER A 93 -8.67 2.62 4.29
N ALA A 94 -9.39 2.31 3.20
CA ALA A 94 -10.64 1.57 3.28
C ALA A 94 -10.44 0.15 3.84
N LEU A 95 -9.41 -0.56 3.38
CA LEU A 95 -9.08 -1.91 3.85
C LEU A 95 -8.73 -1.92 5.34
N TYR A 96 -7.82 -1.04 5.76
CA TYR A 96 -7.40 -0.95 7.15
C TYR A 96 -8.55 -0.50 8.07
N ALA A 97 -9.31 0.51 7.66
CA ALA A 97 -10.45 1.00 8.45
C ALA A 97 -11.52 -0.06 8.63
N GLY A 98 -11.81 -0.85 7.58
CA GLY A 98 -12.72 -1.99 7.68
C GLY A 98 -12.21 -3.06 8.66
N ALA A 99 -10.92 -3.43 8.56
CA ALA A 99 -10.33 -4.39 9.48
C ALA A 99 -10.34 -3.88 10.93
N ARG A 100 -9.96 -2.62 11.17
CA ARG A 100 -9.95 -2.00 12.50
C ARG A 100 -11.34 -1.89 13.10
N LEU A 101 -12.36 -1.58 12.29
CA LEU A 101 -13.74 -1.56 12.74
C LEU A 101 -14.21 -2.95 13.20
N LEU A 102 -13.86 -4.01 12.47
CA LEU A 102 -14.16 -5.39 12.90
C LEU A 102 -13.39 -5.79 14.16
N MET A 103 -12.15 -5.32 14.30
CA MET A 103 -11.36 -5.51 15.52
C MET A 103 -11.99 -4.81 16.74
N ASP A 104 -12.54 -3.60 16.54
CA ASP A 104 -13.28 -2.88 17.59
C ASP A 104 -14.54 -3.66 18.03
N GLU A 105 -15.32 -4.19 17.08
CA GLU A 105 -16.53 -4.99 17.36
C GLU A 105 -16.20 -6.30 18.10
N LEU A 106 -15.04 -6.90 17.79
CA LEU A 106 -14.54 -8.10 18.45
C LEU A 106 -13.73 -7.81 19.73
N GLU A 107 -13.61 -6.53 20.11
CA GLU A 107 -12.84 -6.06 21.27
C GLU A 107 -11.40 -6.62 21.31
N THR A 108 -10.74 -6.66 20.14
CA THR A 108 -9.36 -7.16 19.99
C THR A 108 -8.45 -6.10 19.41
N ASP A 109 -7.17 -6.15 19.81
CA ASP A 109 -6.10 -5.34 19.22
C ASP A 109 -5.10 -6.16 18.41
N THR A 110 -5.33 -7.47 18.29
CA THR A 110 -4.41 -8.40 17.62
C THR A 110 -5.13 -9.26 16.59
N VAL A 111 -4.40 -9.65 15.55
CA VAL A 111 -4.86 -10.55 14.50
C VAL A 111 -3.86 -11.69 14.38
N ASP A 112 -4.31 -12.92 14.62
CA ASP A 112 -3.43 -14.09 14.58
C ASP A 112 -3.02 -14.45 13.15
N ARG A 113 -3.96 -14.33 12.20
CA ARG A 113 -3.78 -14.76 10.83
C ARG A 113 -4.55 -13.88 9.86
N ILE A 114 -3.91 -13.52 8.76
CA ILE A 114 -4.54 -12.78 7.65
C ILE A 114 -4.54 -13.64 6.40
N VAL A 115 -5.69 -13.72 5.74
CA VAL A 115 -5.83 -14.42 4.46
C VAL A 115 -6.28 -13.43 3.39
N LEU A 116 -5.41 -13.16 2.43
CA LEU A 116 -5.68 -12.26 1.32
C LEU A 116 -6.28 -13.03 0.15
N ALA A 117 -7.49 -12.67 -0.25
CA ALA A 117 -8.18 -13.24 -1.40
C ALA A 117 -8.39 -12.20 -2.50
N GLY A 118 -8.70 -12.67 -3.71
CA GLY A 118 -8.95 -11.85 -4.89
C GLY A 118 -7.71 -11.62 -5.76
N ALA A 119 -7.91 -10.96 -6.90
CA ALA A 119 -6.87 -10.73 -7.90
C ALA A 119 -5.65 -9.98 -7.33
N PHE A 120 -5.89 -9.07 -6.39
CA PHE A 120 -4.83 -8.38 -5.66
C PHE A 120 -4.13 -9.31 -4.64
N GLY A 121 -4.89 -10.10 -3.89
CA GLY A 121 -4.34 -10.97 -2.84
C GLY A 121 -3.44 -12.09 -3.35
N ALA A 122 -3.56 -12.51 -4.63
CA ALA A 122 -2.79 -13.62 -5.21
C ALA A 122 -1.27 -13.39 -5.26
N HIS A 123 -0.82 -12.14 -5.41
CA HIS A 123 0.57 -11.81 -5.69
C HIS A 123 1.12 -10.63 -4.88
N ILE A 124 0.40 -10.15 -3.86
CA ILE A 124 0.90 -9.07 -3.00
C ILE A 124 1.79 -9.67 -1.90
N SER A 125 3.00 -9.13 -1.80
CA SER A 125 3.92 -9.36 -0.70
C SER A 125 3.33 -8.87 0.64
N PRO A 126 3.30 -9.74 1.68
CA PRO A 126 2.88 -9.34 3.03
C PRO A 126 3.64 -8.13 3.57
N LYS A 127 4.95 -8.06 3.32
CA LYS A 127 5.81 -6.94 3.73
C LYS A 127 5.28 -5.63 3.16
N HIS A 128 5.03 -5.59 1.85
CA HIS A 128 4.60 -4.37 1.17
C HIS A 128 3.18 -3.96 1.56
N ALA A 129 2.26 -4.92 1.73
CA ALA A 129 0.92 -4.65 2.25
C ALA A 129 0.96 -3.98 3.63
N MET A 130 1.82 -4.47 4.53
CA MET A 130 1.96 -3.93 5.87
C MET A 130 2.69 -2.58 5.89
N VAL A 131 3.71 -2.39 5.05
CA VAL A 131 4.39 -1.09 4.84
C VAL A 131 3.42 -0.01 4.39
N LEU A 132 2.48 -0.34 3.51
CA LEU A 132 1.45 0.60 3.09
C LEU A 132 0.38 0.84 4.17
N GLY A 133 0.26 -0.06 5.15
CA GLY A 133 -0.84 -0.09 6.10
C GLY A 133 -2.16 -0.50 5.45
N MET A 134 -2.13 -1.45 4.52
CA MET A 134 -3.33 -2.07 3.94
C MET A 134 -3.97 -3.08 4.89
N ILE A 135 -3.16 -3.67 5.78
CA ILE A 135 -3.55 -4.71 6.73
C ILE A 135 -3.13 -4.30 8.15
N PRO A 136 -3.82 -4.78 9.20
CA PRO A 136 -3.35 -4.65 10.57
C PRO A 136 -1.96 -5.25 10.77
N ASP A 137 -1.23 -4.72 11.76
CA ASP A 137 0.08 -5.24 12.12
C ASP A 137 -0.01 -6.66 12.67
N CYS A 138 0.80 -7.56 12.12
CA CYS A 138 0.89 -8.96 12.51
C CYS A 138 2.23 -9.53 12.08
N THR A 139 2.55 -10.74 12.51
CA THR A 139 3.73 -11.44 12.02
C THR A 139 3.58 -11.79 10.54
N LEU A 140 4.55 -11.42 9.70
CA LEU A 140 4.45 -11.58 8.24
C LEU A 140 4.19 -13.02 7.79
N GLU A 141 4.68 -14.00 8.55
CA GLU A 141 4.51 -15.43 8.30
C GLU A 141 3.05 -15.91 8.39
N THR A 142 2.19 -15.16 9.09
CA THR A 142 0.76 -15.50 9.24
C THR A 142 -0.12 -14.82 8.20
N VAL A 143 0.48 -14.07 7.26
CA VAL A 143 -0.23 -13.49 6.11
C VAL A 143 -0.10 -14.43 4.93
N THR A 144 -1.22 -15.01 4.49
CA THR A 144 -1.27 -16.01 3.42
C THR A 144 -2.19 -15.57 2.29
N SER A 145 -1.90 -16.00 1.07
CA SER A 145 -2.79 -15.78 -0.07
C SER A 145 -3.73 -16.97 -0.27
N ALA A 146 -5.01 -16.69 -0.49
CA ALA A 146 -6.01 -17.66 -0.94
C ALA A 146 -6.30 -17.57 -2.44
N GLY A 147 -5.65 -16.66 -3.17
CA GLY A 147 -5.89 -16.43 -4.59
C GLY A 147 -7.36 -16.15 -4.91
N ASN A 148 -7.89 -16.75 -5.98
CA ASN A 148 -9.31 -16.66 -6.33
C ASN A 148 -10.18 -17.57 -5.44
N ALA A 149 -10.40 -17.14 -4.20
CA ALA A 149 -11.20 -17.85 -3.21
C ALA A 149 -12.66 -18.05 -3.68
N ALA A 150 -13.26 -17.06 -4.34
CA ALA A 150 -14.62 -17.15 -4.87
C ALA A 150 -14.76 -18.25 -5.93
N GLY A 151 -13.84 -18.30 -6.90
CA GLY A 151 -13.82 -19.36 -7.91
C GLY A 151 -13.56 -20.74 -7.32
N THR A 152 -12.67 -20.82 -6.32
CA THR A 152 -12.39 -22.07 -5.59
C THR A 152 -13.62 -22.55 -4.83
N GLY A 153 -14.32 -21.66 -4.13
CA GLY A 153 -15.56 -21.96 -3.41
C GLY A 153 -16.68 -22.43 -4.34
N ALA A 154 -16.85 -21.78 -5.51
CA ALA A 154 -17.82 -22.19 -6.51
C ALA A 154 -17.56 -23.62 -7.03
N ARG A 155 -16.29 -23.96 -7.28
CA ARG A 155 -15.90 -25.32 -7.68
C ARG A 155 -16.19 -26.35 -6.59
N ILE A 156 -15.91 -26.03 -5.32
CA ILE A 156 -16.22 -26.89 -4.18
C ILE A 156 -17.73 -27.15 -4.10
N ALA A 157 -18.55 -26.10 -4.16
CA ALA A 157 -20.01 -26.23 -4.11
C ALA A 157 -20.60 -26.98 -5.32
N LEU A 158 -19.95 -26.93 -6.49
CA LEU A 158 -20.35 -27.67 -7.68
C LEU A 158 -20.05 -29.17 -7.56
N CYS A 159 -18.90 -29.54 -6.99
CA CYS A 159 -18.42 -30.91 -6.95
C CYS A 159 -18.82 -31.68 -5.69
N ASP A 160 -19.26 -30.99 -4.62
CA ASP A 160 -19.59 -31.60 -3.33
C ASP A 160 -20.89 -30.99 -2.76
N ILE A 161 -21.95 -31.80 -2.73
CA ILE A 161 -23.29 -31.42 -2.26
C ILE A 161 -23.27 -31.15 -0.74
N THR A 162 -22.48 -31.89 0.03
CA THR A 162 -22.35 -31.68 1.47
C THR A 162 -21.61 -30.38 1.76
N ALA A 163 -20.54 -30.09 1.03
CA ALA A 163 -19.85 -28.81 1.15
C ALA A 163 -20.74 -27.63 0.76
N ARG A 164 -21.56 -27.78 -0.28
CA ARG A 164 -22.55 -26.77 -0.68
C ARG A 164 -23.55 -26.47 0.45
N ALA A 165 -24.16 -27.50 1.04
CA ALA A 165 -25.10 -27.32 2.14
C ALA A 165 -24.45 -26.62 3.35
N ARG A 166 -23.19 -26.96 3.67
CA ARG A 166 -22.42 -26.28 4.71
C ARG A 166 -22.18 -24.81 4.39
N ILE A 167 -21.83 -24.47 3.15
CA ILE A 167 -21.65 -23.06 2.74
C ILE A 167 -22.95 -22.28 2.91
N GLU A 168 -24.08 -22.87 2.51
CA GLU A 168 -25.41 -22.25 2.67
C GLU A 168 -25.73 -21.98 4.15
N GLU A 169 -25.42 -22.91 5.05
CA GLU A 169 -25.57 -22.73 6.51
C GLU A 169 -24.64 -21.64 7.06
N GLU A 170 -23.37 -21.62 6.67
CA GLU A 170 -22.40 -20.63 7.16
C GLU A 170 -22.76 -19.20 6.76
N VAL A 171 -23.37 -18.99 5.58
CA VAL A 171 -23.82 -17.66 5.14
C VAL A 171 -24.83 -17.06 6.12
N HIS A 172 -25.69 -17.87 6.74
CA HIS A 172 -26.66 -17.40 7.73
C HIS A 172 -26.04 -16.96 9.06
N ARG A 173 -24.76 -17.31 9.31
CA ARG A 173 -24.02 -16.94 10.52
C ARG A 173 -23.20 -15.66 10.34
N ILE A 174 -23.11 -15.13 9.13
CA ILE A 174 -22.36 -13.91 8.83
C ILE A 174 -23.15 -12.69 9.33
N GLN A 175 -22.56 -11.98 10.31
CA GLN A 175 -23.04 -10.66 10.71
C GLN A 175 -22.41 -9.59 9.83
N LYS A 176 -23.25 -8.82 9.13
CA LYS A 176 -22.79 -7.68 8.33
C LYS A 176 -22.62 -6.46 9.22
N VAL A 177 -21.41 -5.90 9.21
CA VAL A 177 -21.12 -4.55 9.74
C VAL A 177 -21.15 -3.56 8.58
N GLU A 178 -22.04 -2.57 8.63
CA GLU A 178 -22.24 -1.60 7.55
C GLU A 178 -21.35 -0.37 7.78
N THR A 179 -20.23 -0.29 7.05
CA THR A 179 -19.23 0.77 7.24
C THR A 179 -19.78 2.18 6.99
N ALA A 180 -20.79 2.31 6.13
CA ALA A 180 -21.34 3.63 5.74
C ALA A 180 -22.09 4.35 6.87
N ILE A 181 -22.59 3.61 7.87
CA ILE A 181 -23.32 4.18 9.01
C ILE A 181 -22.48 4.22 10.29
N GLU A 182 -21.27 3.64 10.26
CA GLU A 182 -20.44 3.50 11.44
C GLU A 182 -19.59 4.76 11.69
N PRO A 183 -19.84 5.52 12.78
CA PRO A 183 -19.16 6.80 13.01
C PRO A 183 -17.64 6.68 13.06
N LYS A 184 -17.14 5.56 13.63
CA LYS A 184 -15.70 5.30 13.77
C LYS A 184 -15.01 4.97 12.45
N PHE A 185 -15.74 4.55 11.41
CA PHE A 185 -15.13 4.20 10.13
C PHE A 185 -14.37 5.37 9.53
N GLN A 186 -14.97 6.57 9.55
CA GLN A 186 -14.33 7.78 9.02
C GLN A 186 -13.07 8.15 9.81
N GLU A 187 -13.10 7.99 11.14
CA GLU A 187 -11.94 8.25 12.00
C GLU A 187 -10.78 7.30 11.67
N HIS A 188 -11.07 5.99 11.59
CA HIS A 188 -10.10 4.97 11.19
C HIS A 188 -9.57 5.22 9.77
N PHE A 189 -10.43 5.62 8.84
CA PHE A 189 -10.06 5.90 7.45
C PHE A 189 -9.06 7.06 7.34
N VAL A 190 -9.33 8.16 8.05
CA VAL A 190 -8.46 9.35 8.06
C VAL A 190 -7.12 9.02 8.71
N ALA A 191 -7.13 8.32 9.84
CA ALA A 191 -5.90 7.91 10.52
C ALA A 191 -5.07 6.94 9.66
N ALA A 192 -5.76 6.06 8.93
CA ALA A 192 -5.15 5.14 7.98
C ALA A 192 -4.70 5.81 6.68
N ASN A 193 -4.89 7.11 6.45
CA ASN A 193 -4.42 7.76 5.22
C ASN A 193 -2.88 7.87 5.17
N ALA A 194 -2.25 8.15 6.32
CA ALA A 194 -0.79 8.20 6.44
C ALA A 194 -0.18 6.80 6.24
N ILE A 195 1.07 6.70 5.78
CA ILE A 195 1.73 5.42 5.44
C ILE A 195 2.82 5.07 6.48
N PRO A 196 2.66 3.97 7.26
CA PRO A 196 1.57 2.98 7.21
C PRO A 196 0.27 3.46 7.88
N HIS A 197 0.35 4.29 8.92
CA HIS A 197 -0.78 4.84 9.64
C HIS A 197 -0.33 6.06 10.47
N ALA A 198 -1.26 6.95 10.87
CA ALA A 198 -0.93 8.17 11.61
C ALA A 198 -0.56 7.92 13.08
N THR A 199 -1.31 7.03 13.75
CA THR A 199 -1.19 6.78 15.20
C THR A 199 -0.86 5.33 15.60
N ALA A 200 -1.31 4.32 14.86
CA ALA A 200 -1.04 2.93 15.16
C ALA A 200 0.47 2.60 15.08
N PRO A 201 1.03 1.84 16.04
CA PRO A 201 2.48 1.72 16.23
C PRO A 201 3.20 0.73 15.30
N PHE A 202 2.50 -0.26 14.76
CA PHE A 202 3.08 -1.32 13.91
C PHE A 202 4.40 -1.95 14.44
N PRO A 203 4.43 -2.49 15.68
CA PRO A 203 5.64 -3.10 16.25
C PRO A 203 6.21 -4.27 15.43
N HIS A 204 5.38 -5.11 14.83
CA HIS A 204 5.86 -6.22 14.00
C HIS A 204 6.52 -5.69 12.73
N LEU A 205 5.93 -4.70 12.06
CA LEU A 205 6.56 -4.08 10.90
C LEU A 205 7.90 -3.44 11.22
N THR A 206 7.95 -2.65 12.30
CA THR A 206 9.17 -1.91 12.68
C THR A 206 10.32 -2.84 13.08
N SER A 207 10.03 -4.09 13.47
CA SER A 207 11.04 -5.12 13.71
C SER A 207 11.68 -5.68 12.42
N VAL A 208 11.00 -5.57 11.28
CA VAL A 208 11.45 -6.11 9.98
C VAL A 208 11.94 -5.02 9.03
N VAL A 209 11.32 -3.84 9.09
CA VAL A 209 11.59 -2.73 8.16
C VAL A 209 11.71 -1.42 8.92
N LYS A 210 12.80 -0.68 8.69
CA LYS A 210 13.00 0.67 9.23
C LYS A 210 12.52 1.71 8.21
N LEU A 211 11.37 2.33 8.49
CA LEU A 211 10.83 3.38 7.63
C LEU A 211 11.50 4.75 7.90
N PRO A 212 12.00 5.45 6.87
CA PRO A 212 12.57 6.78 7.03
C PRO A 212 11.56 7.79 7.59
N GLN A 213 12.07 8.74 8.39
CA GLN A 213 11.32 9.88 8.91
C GLN A 213 11.67 11.11 8.07
N VAL A 214 10.98 11.26 6.93
CA VAL A 214 11.12 12.38 5.99
C VAL A 214 9.82 13.18 5.93
N SER A 215 9.91 14.44 5.51
CA SER A 215 8.75 15.31 5.27
C SER A 215 9.04 16.22 4.09
N PHE A 216 8.17 16.18 3.08
CA PHE A 216 8.35 16.98 1.86
C PHE A 216 7.41 18.18 1.77
N ASN A 217 6.62 18.40 2.82
CA ASN A 217 5.79 19.59 2.93
C ASN A 217 6.65 20.84 3.22
N THR A 218 6.88 21.64 2.19
CA THR A 218 7.70 22.87 2.27
C THR A 218 7.02 24.02 3.00
N LYS A 219 5.69 23.99 3.21
CA LYS A 219 4.94 25.08 3.86
C LYS A 219 5.22 25.24 5.36
N GLY A 220 5.91 24.29 5.99
CA GLY A 220 6.24 24.33 7.42
C GLY A 220 7.61 24.92 7.76
N GLN A 221 8.49 25.18 6.79
CA GLN A 221 9.89 25.55 7.06
C GLN A 221 10.18 27.07 7.03
N GLU A 222 9.28 27.91 6.54
CA GLU A 222 9.57 29.35 6.38
C GLU A 222 9.48 30.18 7.68
N ASP A 223 8.90 29.67 8.78
CA ASP A 223 8.61 30.49 9.98
C ASP A 223 9.60 30.32 11.17
N GLY A 224 10.66 29.52 11.02
CA GLY A 224 11.62 29.22 12.10
C GLY A 224 12.84 30.17 12.23
N GLY A 225 12.91 31.22 11.42
CA GLY A 225 14.19 31.88 11.09
C GLY A 225 14.37 33.35 11.48
N ARG A 226 13.64 33.91 12.45
CA ARG A 226 13.94 35.28 12.93
C ARG A 226 14.35 35.30 14.40
N ARG A 227 15.65 35.06 14.63
CA ARG A 227 16.37 35.43 15.86
C ARG A 227 16.18 36.93 16.12
N ARG A 228 15.27 37.28 17.04
CA ARG A 228 15.16 38.62 17.64
C ARG A 228 16.46 38.91 18.41
N ARG A 229 17.40 39.63 17.79
CA ARG A 229 18.49 40.31 18.50
C ARG A 229 17.88 41.38 19.41
N ARG A 230 17.83 41.11 20.71
CA ARG A 230 17.66 42.16 21.74
C ARG A 230 18.89 43.07 21.67
N ARG A 231 18.70 44.32 21.24
CA ARG A 231 19.63 45.41 21.53
C ARG A 231 19.24 46.01 22.88
N GLY A 232 20.21 46.10 23.78
CA GLY A 232 20.23 47.13 24.82
C GLY A 232 20.65 48.46 24.22
#